data_AF-A0A803QZP4-F1
#
_entry.id   AF-A0A803QZP4-F1
#
_cell.length_a   1.000
_cell.length_b   1.000
_cell.length_c   1.000
_cell.angle_alpha   90.00
_cell.angle_beta   90.00
_cell.angle_gamma   90.00
#
_symmetry.space_group_name_H-M   'P 1'
#
loop_
_entity.id
_entity.type
_entity.pdbx_description
1 polymer ?
#
loop_
_entity_poly.entity_id
_entity_poly.type
_entity_poly.pdbx_seq_one_letter_code
_entity_poly.pdbx_strand_id
1 'polypeptide(L)' 'MGGGMEANKNKFIEEWGAARETLEHNFRWTRRNFAIIGLFGIAIPIFVYKGIVKEFHMQDEDNGRPYRKFM' A
#
# COMPACT_ATOMS: atom_id res chain seq x y z
N MET A 1 34.83 -9.82 -6.62
CA MET A 1 33.90 -9.70 -5.47
C MET A 1 34.23 -10.84 -4.53
N GLY A 2 34.58 -10.56 -3.28
CA GLY A 2 35.16 -11.54 -2.35
C GLY A 2 34.18 -12.66 -2.01
N GLY A 3 34.38 -13.83 -2.62
CA GLY A 3 33.66 -15.06 -2.32
C GLY A 3 34.32 -15.75 -1.14
N GLY A 4 33.58 -15.94 -0.05
CA GLY A 4 34.13 -16.55 1.16
C GLY A 4 33.11 -16.85 2.26
N MET A 5 31.85 -16.42 2.11
CA MET A 5 30.75 -16.81 3.00
C MET A 5 29.52 -17.11 2.15
N GLU A 6 29.58 -18.17 1.35
CA GLU A 6 28.37 -18.68 0.71
C GLU A 6 27.54 -19.40 1.77
N ALA A 7 26.43 -18.79 2.18
CA ALA A 7 25.40 -19.50 2.92
C ALA A 7 24.96 -20.74 2.11
N ASN A 8 24.66 -21.84 2.79
CA ASN A 8 24.14 -23.05 2.12
C ASN A 8 22.83 -22.69 1.40
N LYS A 9 22.90 -22.59 0.06
CA LYS A 9 21.74 -22.24 -0.76
C LYS A 9 20.71 -23.35 -0.69
N ASN A 10 19.47 -22.97 -0.40
CA ASN A 10 18.33 -23.87 -0.47
C ASN A 10 17.51 -23.52 -1.70
N LYS A 11 17.43 -24.45 -2.66
CA LYS A 11 16.70 -24.26 -3.92
C LYS A 11 15.29 -23.69 -3.72
N PHE A 12 14.54 -24.18 -2.73
CA PHE A 12 13.17 -23.73 -2.48
C PHE A 12 13.12 -22.29 -1.94
N ILE A 13 14.10 -21.88 -1.15
CA ILE A 13 14.20 -20.51 -0.62
C ILE A 13 14.57 -19.55 -1.75
N GLU A 14 15.55 -19.92 -2.57
CA GLU A 14 15.99 -19.11 -3.71
C GLU A 14 14.85 -18.94 -4.75
N GLU A 15 14.16 -20.03 -5.10
CA GLU A 15 13.03 -19.99 -6.03
C GLU A 15 11.86 -19.16 -5.46
N TRP A 16 11.56 -19.29 -4.17
CA TRP A 16 10.52 -18.49 -3.52
C TRP A 16 10.88 -17.00 -3.48
N GLY A 17 12.13 -16.68 -3.16
CA GLY A 17 12.64 -15.31 -3.19
C GLY A 17 12.54 -14.70 -4.59
N ALA A 18 13.06 -15.40 -5.60
CA ALA A 18 13.00 -14.99 -6.99
C ALA A 18 11.56 -14.77 -7.48
N ALA A 19 10.62 -15.64 -7.11
CA ALA A 19 9.21 -15.51 -7.49
C ALA A 19 8.53 -14.28 -6.87
N ARG A 20 8.97 -13.83 -5.67
CA ARG A 20 8.45 -12.61 -5.04
C ARG A 20 9.03 -11.35 -5.66
N GLU A 21 10.31 -11.38 -6.01
CA GLU A 21 11.00 -10.25 -6.64
C GLU A 21 10.53 -10.00 -8.07
N THR A 22 10.00 -11.03 -8.74
CA THR A 22 9.54 -10.99 -10.15
C THR A 22 8.04 -11.26 -10.32
N LEU A 23 7.27 -11.02 -9.26
CA LEU A 23 5.82 -11.30 -9.24
C LEU A 23 5.07 -10.54 -10.35
N GLU A 24 5.56 -9.37 -10.75
CA GLU A 24 5.00 -8.53 -11.81
C GLU A 24 4.96 -9.25 -13.18
N HIS A 25 5.92 -10.13 -13.47
CA HIS A 25 5.92 -10.90 -14.72
C HIS A 25 4.78 -11.93 -14.77
N ASN A 26 4.31 -12.38 -13.61
CA ASN A 26 3.26 -13.38 -13.47
C ASN A 26 1.90 -12.77 -13.12
N PHE A 27 1.83 -11.44 -12.93
CA PHE A 27 0.59 -10.77 -12.57
C PHE A 27 -0.44 -10.83 -13.70
N ARG A 28 -1.71 -11.06 -13.34
CA ARG A 28 -2.82 -11.12 -14.29
C ARG A 28 -3.92 -10.15 -13.91
N TRP A 29 -4.42 -9.44 -14.92
CA TRP A 29 -5.61 -8.60 -14.79
C TRP A 29 -6.86 -9.48 -14.71
N THR A 30 -7.32 -9.69 -13.48
CA THR A 30 -8.57 -10.40 -13.19
C THR A 30 -9.56 -9.44 -12.56
N ARG A 31 -10.86 -9.76 -12.63
CA ARG A 31 -11.91 -8.97 -11.95
C ARG A 31 -11.60 -8.80 -10.45
N ARG A 32 -11.07 -9.86 -9.81
CA ARG A 32 -10.64 -9.82 -8.41
C ARG A 32 -9.49 -8.84 -8.19
N ASN A 33 -8.44 -8.90 -9.01
CA ASN A 33 -7.29 -8.02 -8.86
C ASN A 33 -7.65 -6.56 -9.13
N PHE A 34 -8.50 -6.29 -10.12
CA PHE A 34 -9.05 -4.94 -10.33
C PHE A 34 -9.84 -4.44 -9.12
N ALA A 35 -10.69 -5.29 -8.51
CA ALA A 35 -11.43 -4.92 -7.31
C ALA A 35 -10.50 -4.61 -6.13
N ILE A 36 -9.44 -5.41 -5.95
CA ILE A 36 -8.44 -5.18 -4.88
C ILE A 36 -7.70 -3.86 -5.10
N ILE A 37 -7.25 -3.57 -6.33
CA ILE A 37 -6.59 -2.31 -6.66
C ILE A 37 -7.53 -1.13 -6.45
N GLY A 38 -8.79 -1.22 -6.88
CA GLY A 38 -9.78 -0.18 -6.66
C GLY A 38 -10.06 0.08 -5.17
N LEU A 39 -10.18 -0.98 -4.38
CA LEU A 39 -10.46 -0.85 -2.95
C LEU A 39 -9.27 -0.28 -2.18
N PHE A 40 -8.09 -0.88 -2.31
CA PHE A 40 -6.92 -0.51 -1.51
C PHE A 40 -6.11 0.65 -2.10
N GLY A 41 -6.08 0.78 -3.43
CA GLY A 41 -5.34 1.84 -4.11
C GLY A 41 -6.12 3.15 -4.24
N ILE A 42 -7.47 3.12 -4.20
CA ILE A 42 -8.30 4.32 -4.42
C ILE A 42 -9.27 4.55 -3.26
N ALA A 43 -10.18 3.61 -3.01
CA ALA A 43 -11.28 3.84 -2.08
C ALA A 43 -10.79 4.10 -0.65
N ILE A 44 -9.94 3.22 -0.10
CA ILE A 44 -9.44 3.36 1.27
C ILE A 44 -8.68 4.68 1.47
N PRO A 45 -7.68 5.06 0.65
CA PRO A 45 -7.01 6.36 0.80
C PRO A 45 -7.96 7.55 0.78
N ILE A 46 -8.96 7.56 -0.09
CA ILE A 46 -9.96 8.64 -0.17
C ILE A 46 -10.80 8.69 1.10
N PHE A 47 -11.28 7.54 1.59
CA PHE A 47 -12.09 7.50 2.81
C PHE A 47 -11.30 7.90 4.04
N VAL A 48 -10.05 7.45 4.16
CA VAL A 48 -9.16 7.86 5.26
C VAL A 48 -8.94 9.37 5.22
N TYR A 49 -8.61 9.93 4.06
CA TYR A 49 -8.43 11.38 3.91
C TYR A 49 -9.69 12.15 4.31
N LYS A 50 -10.84 11.79 3.75
CA LYS A 50 -12.12 12.46 4.06
C LYS A 50 -12.51 12.33 5.53
N GLY A 51 -12.26 11.17 6.14
CA GLY A 51 -12.53 10.92 7.55
C GLY A 51 -11.68 11.82 8.45
N ILE A 52 -10.38 11.91 8.17
CA ILE A 52 -9.45 12.79 8.90
C ILE A 52 -9.84 14.25 8.72
N VAL A 53 -10.08 14.70 7.49
CA VAL A 53 -10.47 16.08 7.21
C VAL A 53 -11.75 16.46 7.96
N LYS A 54 -12.76 15.59 7.93
CA LYS A 54 -14.01 15.79 8.68
C LYS A 54 -13.75 15.93 10.18
N GLU A 55 -12.91 15.06 10.74
CA GLU A 55 -12.55 15.10 12.16
C GLU A 55 -11.88 16.44 12.53
N PHE A 56 -10.95 16.92 11.71
CA PHE A 56 -10.32 18.22 11.92
C PHE A 56 -11.31 19.38 11.84
N HIS A 57 -12.28 19.33 10.93
CA HIS A 57 -13.31 20.37 10.83
C HIS A 57 -14.25 20.37 12.02
N MET A 58 -14.65 19.21 12.51
CA MET A 58 -15.45 19.11 13.74
C MET A 58 -14.71 19.73 14.93
N GLN A 59 -13.41 19.47 15.04
CA GLN A 59 -12.58 20.09 16.08
C GLN A 59 -12.41 21.61 15.90
N ASP A 60 -12.29 22.09 14.67
CA ASP A 60 -12.20 23.52 14.39
C ASP A 60 -13.53 24.23 14.73
N GLU A 61 -14.67 23.64 14.39
CA GLU A 61 -16.01 24.15 14.75
C GLU A 61 -16.20 24.22 16.27
N ASP A 62 -15.87 23.16 16.99
CA ASP A 62 -15.95 23.11 18.46
C ASP A 62 -15.05 24.17 19.13
N ASN A 63 -13.92 24.51 18.51
CA ASN A 63 -12.98 25.52 18.99
C ASN A 63 -13.24 26.94 18.44
N GLY A 64 -14.32 27.14 17.67
CA GLY A 64 -14.65 28.44 17.06
C GLY A 64 -13.63 28.93 16.02
N ARG A 65 -12.87 28.02 15.42
CA ARG A 65 -11.84 28.31 14.40
C ARG A 65 -12.47 28.33 13.00
N PRO A 66 -11.93 29.14 12.08
CA PRO A 66 -12.39 29.14 10.70
C PRO A 66 -12.05 27.83 10.00
N TYR A 67 -12.96 27.36 9.15
CA TYR A 67 -12.79 26.14 8.37
C TYR A 67 -11.52 26.19 7.49
N ARG A 68 -10.64 25.20 7.65
CA ARG A 68 -9.40 25.11 6.88
C ARG A 68 -9.57 24.21 5.65
N LYS A 69 -9.15 24.68 4.47
CA LYS A 69 -9.05 23.80 3.30
C LYS A 69 -7.83 22.89 3.44
N PHE A 70 -8.08 21.59 3.61
CA PHE A 70 -7.09 20.54 3.39
C PHE A 70 -7.22 20.10 1.93
N MET A 71 -6.09 19.90 1.22
CA MET A 71 -5.95 19.63 -0.25
C MET A 71 -7.14 20.01 -1.14
#